data_AF-A0A2N5A2R6-F1
#
_entry.id   AF-A0A2N5A2R6-F1
#
_cell.length_a   1.000
_cell.length_b   1.000
_cell.length_c   1.000
_cell.angle_alpha   90.00
_cell.angle_beta   90.00
_cell.angle_gamma   90.00
#
_symmetry.space_group_name_H-M   'P 1'
#
loop_
_entity.id
_entity.type
_entity.pdbx_description
1 polymer ?
#
loop_
_entity_poly.entity_id
_entity_poly.type
_entity_poly.pdbx_seq_one_letter_code
_entity_poly.pdbx_strand_id
1 'polypeptide(L)'
;LLDSKLFDRTGSRVRLNPAGARYAHQVREILARLERDTHDVSGMPSDGHSLEIAVLPTFASRWLIPRLGRFAAQHPHIVVNIAARSDPFILPGSGFDAAIHFDHPAWTGMDVTFLFEEYLLPVCHAALLTNDDLPGQLNRLPRIHRRQNPDAWLLYARDCGLALDNPAQG
;
A
#
# COMPACT_ATOMS: atom_id res chain seq x y z
N LEU A 1 9.95 24.32 -15.26
CA LEU A 1 9.75 23.75 -13.91
C LEU A 1 10.03 22.25 -13.86
N LEU A 2 9.56 21.44 -14.82
CA LEU A 2 10.01 20.04 -14.95
C LEU A 2 10.97 19.94 -16.14
N ASP A 3 12.27 19.94 -15.87
CA ASP A 3 13.34 19.79 -16.88
C ASP A 3 13.63 18.30 -17.17
N SER A 4 12.57 17.51 -17.30
CA SER A 4 12.65 16.07 -17.51
C SER A 4 11.58 15.61 -18.48
N LYS A 5 11.94 14.70 -19.39
CA LYS A 5 10.98 14.06 -20.28
C LYS A 5 10.05 13.20 -19.43
N LEU A 6 8.73 13.32 -19.63
CA LEU A 6 7.73 12.47 -18.97
C LEU A 6 7.16 11.39 -19.91
N PHE A 7 7.45 11.52 -21.21
CA PHE A 7 6.93 10.63 -22.24
C PHE A 7 8.04 10.16 -23.16
N ASP A 8 7.97 8.89 -23.54
CA ASP A 8 8.75 8.32 -24.62
C ASP A 8 7.87 8.21 -25.87
N ARG A 9 8.45 8.53 -27.04
CA ARG A 9 7.79 8.39 -28.34
C ARG A 9 8.39 7.22 -29.10
N THR A 10 7.55 6.28 -29.52
CA THR A 10 7.92 5.17 -30.42
C THR A 10 6.96 5.16 -31.60
N GLY A 11 7.42 5.67 -32.74
CA GLY A 11 6.56 5.92 -33.92
C GLY A 11 5.42 6.89 -33.60
N SER A 12 4.18 6.47 -33.86
CA SER A 12 2.96 7.24 -33.56
C SER A 12 2.43 7.06 -32.13
N ARG A 13 3.07 6.22 -31.29
CA ARG A 13 2.64 5.97 -29.91
C ARG A 13 3.42 6.82 -28.92
N VAL A 14 2.70 7.40 -27.96
CA VAL A 14 3.24 8.12 -26.79
C VAL A 14 2.96 7.28 -25.55
N ARG A 15 3.98 7.06 -24.71
CA ARG A 15 3.83 6.37 -23.42
C ARG A 15 4.50 7.16 -22.32
N LEU A 16 3.93 7.12 -21.12
CA LEU A 16 4.61 7.65 -19.93
C LEU A 16 5.91 6.87 -19.72
N ASN A 17 7.01 7.59 -19.54
CA ASN A 17 8.24 6.99 -19.05
C ASN A 17 8.18 6.86 -17.51
N PRO A 18 9.17 6.25 -16.84
CA PRO A 18 9.13 6.07 -15.38
C PRO A 18 8.92 7.36 -14.57
N ALA A 19 9.51 8.48 -15.02
CA ALA A 19 9.31 9.78 -14.39
C ALA A 19 7.88 10.29 -14.60
N GLY A 20 7.35 10.19 -15.82
CA GLY A 20 5.97 10.52 -16.13
C GLY A 20 4.95 9.67 -15.38
N ALA A 21 5.20 8.37 -15.23
CA ALA A 21 4.33 7.47 -14.48
C ALA A 21 4.24 7.86 -13.00
N ARG A 22 5.38 8.16 -12.37
CA ARG A 22 5.44 8.67 -11.00
C ARG A 22 4.70 10.00 -10.85
N TYR A 23 4.97 10.95 -11.74
CA TYR A 23 4.35 12.27 -11.68
C TYR A 23 2.83 12.19 -11.91
N ALA A 24 2.39 11.41 -12.90
CA ALA A 24 0.96 11.20 -13.17
C ALA A 24 0.24 10.52 -11.99
N HIS A 25 0.90 9.63 -11.25
CA HIS A 25 0.36 9.07 -10.02
C HIS A 25 0.14 10.18 -8.97
N GLN A 26 1.16 11.00 -8.69
CA GLN A 26 1.06 12.10 -7.73
C GLN A 26 -0.03 13.12 -8.11
N VAL A 27 -0.09 13.53 -9.38
CA VAL A 27 -1.10 14.50 -9.86
C VAL A 27 -2.51 13.95 -9.71
N ARG A 28 -2.74 12.66 -10.03
CA ARG A 28 -4.05 12.03 -9.84
C ARG A 28 -4.51 12.07 -8.39
N GLU A 29 -3.59 11.81 -7.45
CA GLU A 29 -3.91 11.85 -6.03
C GLU A 29 -4.29 13.26 -5.55
N ILE A 30 -3.58 14.28 -6.03
CA ILE A 30 -3.88 15.69 -5.71
C ILE A 30 -5.24 16.10 -6.27
N LEU A 31 -5.53 15.75 -7.53
CA LEU A 31 -6.81 16.08 -8.16
C LEU A 31 -7.98 15.36 -7.49
N ALA A 32 -7.81 14.06 -7.16
CA ALA A 32 -8.83 13.30 -6.45
C ALA A 32 -9.10 13.88 -5.05
N ARG A 33 -8.07 14.39 -4.38
CA ARG A 33 -8.24 15.12 -3.12
C ARG A 33 -9.00 16.43 -3.32
N LEU A 34 -8.61 17.24 -4.29
CA LEU A 34 -9.30 18.51 -4.58
C LEU A 34 -10.79 18.29 -4.87
N GLU A 35 -11.12 17.22 -5.60
CA GLU A 35 -12.51 16.83 -5.85
C GLU A 35 -13.27 16.47 -4.57
N ARG A 36 -12.65 15.69 -3.66
CA ARG A 36 -13.24 15.39 -2.33
C ARG A 36 -13.41 16.65 -1.49
N ASP A 37 -12.36 17.47 -1.36
CA ASP A 37 -12.40 18.73 -0.60
C ASP A 37 -13.53 19.64 -1.12
N THR A 38 -13.74 19.69 -2.44
CA THR A 38 -14.83 20.46 -3.06
C THR A 38 -16.21 19.89 -2.74
N HIS A 39 -16.34 18.55 -2.76
CA HIS A 39 -17.59 17.87 -2.45
C HIS A 39 -17.97 18.03 -0.98
N ASP A 40 -17.00 17.91 -0.07
CA ASP A 40 -17.16 18.13 1.36
C ASP A 40 -17.70 19.53 1.62
N VAL A 41 -17.09 20.59 1.05
CA VAL A 41 -17.59 21.96 1.22
C VAL A 41 -19.02 22.16 0.68
N SER A 42 -19.42 21.41 -0.34
CA SER A 42 -20.72 21.60 -1.02
C SER A 42 -21.86 20.75 -0.47
N GLY A 43 -21.56 19.62 0.18
CA GLY A 43 -22.54 18.60 0.59
C GLY A 43 -22.63 18.34 2.10
N MET A 44 -21.70 18.87 2.90
CA MET A 44 -21.68 18.63 4.34
C MET A 44 -22.70 19.50 5.09
N PRO A 45 -23.42 18.96 6.08
CA PRO A 45 -24.07 19.77 7.10
C PRO A 45 -23.03 20.70 7.77
N SER A 46 -23.47 21.83 8.31
CA SER A 46 -22.60 22.84 8.96
C SER A 46 -21.66 22.27 10.04
N ASP A 47 -22.01 21.10 10.59
CA ASP A 47 -21.34 20.46 11.72
C ASP A 47 -20.68 19.12 11.32
N GLY A 48 -20.62 18.80 10.03
CA GLY A 48 -19.98 17.58 9.55
C GLY A 48 -18.46 17.70 9.49
N HIS A 49 -17.76 16.61 9.82
CA HIS A 49 -16.30 16.50 9.75
C HIS A 49 -15.88 15.40 8.78
N SER A 50 -14.88 15.67 7.93
CA SER A 50 -14.24 14.61 7.14
C SER A 50 -12.97 14.14 7.83
N LEU A 51 -12.65 12.85 7.64
CA LEU A 51 -11.45 12.21 8.14
C LEU A 51 -10.75 11.51 6.96
N GLU A 52 -9.63 12.08 6.54
CA GLU A 52 -8.82 11.59 5.42
C GLU A 52 -7.75 10.61 5.94
N ILE A 53 -7.88 9.33 5.61
CA ILE A 53 -6.98 8.27 6.10
C ILE A 53 -6.24 7.61 4.94
N ALA A 54 -4.90 7.60 5.01
CA ALA A 54 -4.06 6.81 4.13
C ALA A 54 -3.90 5.38 4.68
N VAL A 55 -4.15 4.35 3.88
CA VAL A 55 -4.17 2.96 4.35
C VAL A 55 -3.55 2.01 3.33
N LEU A 56 -2.87 0.96 3.80
CA LEU A 56 -2.42 -0.14 2.94
C LEU A 56 -3.61 -0.80 2.20
N PRO A 57 -3.53 -1.05 0.88
CA PRO A 57 -4.68 -1.50 0.09
C PRO A 57 -5.37 -2.78 0.62
N THR A 58 -4.57 -3.77 1.03
CA THR A 58 -5.09 -5.04 1.59
C THR A 58 -5.80 -4.81 2.91
N PHE A 59 -5.24 -3.97 3.78
CA PHE A 59 -5.85 -3.62 5.07
C PHE A 59 -7.18 -2.88 4.86
N ALA A 60 -7.19 -1.89 3.97
CA ALA A 60 -8.37 -1.11 3.64
C ALA A 60 -9.54 -2.02 3.21
N SER A 61 -9.28 -2.87 2.21
CA SER A 61 -10.30 -3.75 1.62
C SER A 61 -10.72 -4.92 2.51
N ARG A 62 -9.79 -5.58 3.20
CA ARG A 62 -10.08 -6.81 3.96
C ARG A 62 -10.51 -6.57 5.40
N TRP A 63 -10.14 -5.43 5.99
CA TRP A 63 -10.37 -5.18 7.41
C TRP A 63 -11.16 -3.89 7.67
N LEU A 64 -10.72 -2.75 7.12
CA LEU A 64 -11.24 -1.44 7.50
C LEU A 64 -12.62 -1.15 6.89
N ILE A 65 -12.77 -1.22 5.57
CA ILE A 65 -14.02 -0.91 4.86
C ILE A 65 -15.20 -1.75 5.38
N PRO A 66 -15.06 -3.07 5.61
CA PRO A 66 -16.14 -3.88 6.19
C PRO A 66 -16.63 -3.40 7.56
N ARG A 67 -15.81 -2.65 8.31
CA ARG A 67 -16.11 -2.14 9.65
C ARG A 67 -16.62 -0.70 9.66
N LEU A 68 -16.45 0.03 8.55
CA LEU A 68 -16.88 1.44 8.46
C LEU A 68 -18.40 1.60 8.58
N GLY A 69 -19.20 0.63 8.17
CA GLY A 69 -20.66 0.71 8.32
C GLY A 69 -21.10 0.90 9.78
N ARG A 70 -20.43 0.20 10.71
CA ARG A 70 -20.68 0.36 12.15
C ARG A 70 -20.23 1.74 12.64
N PHE A 71 -19.07 2.21 12.18
CA PHE A 71 -18.56 3.53 12.53
C PHE A 71 -19.50 4.64 12.05
N ALA A 72 -19.93 4.60 10.79
CA ALA A 72 -20.86 5.59 10.22
C ALA A 72 -22.21 5.62 10.96
N ALA A 73 -22.70 4.48 11.44
CA ALA A 73 -23.92 4.44 12.26
C ALA A 73 -23.74 5.09 13.64
N GLN A 74 -22.54 4.99 14.24
CA GLN A 74 -22.22 5.59 15.54
C GLN A 74 -21.82 7.06 15.45
N HIS A 75 -21.22 7.46 14.33
CA HIS A 75 -20.70 8.80 14.06
C HIS A 75 -21.24 9.33 12.72
N PRO A 76 -22.55 9.61 12.61
CA PRO A 76 -23.18 9.95 11.34
C PRO A 76 -22.76 11.31 10.76
N HIS A 77 -22.10 12.15 11.56
CA HIS A 77 -21.55 13.44 11.17
C HIS A 77 -20.10 13.35 10.68
N ILE A 78 -19.48 12.16 10.72
CA ILE A 78 -18.10 11.95 10.28
C ILE A 78 -18.08 11.18 8.97
N VAL A 79 -17.54 11.81 7.92
CA VAL A 79 -17.29 11.17 6.63
C VAL A 79 -15.85 10.66 6.61
N VAL A 80 -15.66 9.35 6.45
CA VAL A 80 -14.32 8.75 6.37
C VAL A 80 -13.93 8.55 4.92
N ASN A 81 -12.92 9.28 4.48
CA ASN A 81 -12.33 9.18 3.16
C ASN A 81 -11.04 8.35 3.25
N ILE A 82 -10.97 7.26 2.47
CA ILE A 82 -9.81 6.35 2.49
C ILE A 82 -9.06 6.48 1.17
N ALA A 83 -7.76 6.72 1.25
CA ALA A 83 -6.85 6.61 0.12
C ALA A 83 -5.88 5.44 0.29
N ALA A 84 -5.78 4.61 -0.75
CA ALA A 84 -4.82 3.52 -0.77
C ALA A 84 -3.39 4.06 -0.95
N ARG A 85 -2.49 3.74 0.00
CA ARG A 85 -1.07 4.12 -0.02
C ARG A 85 -0.22 2.93 0.40
N SER A 86 0.67 2.49 -0.49
CA SER A 86 1.63 1.41 -0.20
C SER A 86 3.03 1.92 0.09
N ASP A 87 3.38 3.09 -0.44
CA ASP A 87 4.68 3.69 -0.22
C ASP A 87 4.59 4.68 0.96
N PRO A 88 5.58 4.67 1.87
CA PRO A 88 5.66 5.66 2.95
C PRO A 88 5.76 7.09 2.41
N PHE A 89 5.25 8.05 3.19
CA PHE A 89 5.19 9.45 2.80
C PHE A 89 5.29 10.36 4.04
N ILE A 90 5.45 11.66 3.82
CA ILE A 90 5.44 12.66 4.91
C ILE A 90 3.98 12.97 5.23
N LEU A 91 3.50 12.60 6.42
CA LEU A 91 2.10 12.82 6.82
C LEU A 91 1.76 14.31 6.99
N PRO A 92 2.57 15.14 7.68
CA PRO A 92 2.30 16.59 7.76
C PRO A 92 2.23 17.26 6.39
N GLY A 93 1.15 18.00 6.14
CA GLY A 93 0.92 18.70 4.87
C GLY A 93 0.50 17.80 3.70
N SER A 94 0.39 16.48 3.88
CA SER A 94 -0.09 15.56 2.83
C SER A 94 -1.58 15.70 2.53
N GLY A 95 -2.35 16.18 3.50
CA GLY A 95 -3.81 16.19 3.45
C GLY A 95 -4.48 14.98 4.07
N PHE A 96 -3.71 14.04 4.62
CA PHE A 96 -4.25 12.98 5.45
C PHE A 96 -4.15 13.38 6.92
N ASP A 97 -5.20 13.06 7.67
CA ASP A 97 -5.26 13.23 9.11
C ASP A 97 -4.55 12.07 9.82
N ALA A 98 -4.57 10.87 9.22
CA ALA A 98 -3.95 9.68 9.78
C ALA A 98 -3.43 8.73 8.69
N ALA A 99 -2.48 7.87 9.07
CA ALA A 99 -2.00 6.77 8.25
C ALA A 99 -2.06 5.44 9.01
N ILE A 100 -2.58 4.39 8.35
CA ILE A 100 -2.48 3.01 8.83
C ILE A 100 -1.46 2.30 7.94
N HIS A 101 -0.27 2.12 8.47
CA HIS A 101 0.90 1.65 7.74
C HIS A 101 1.80 0.77 8.61
N PHE A 102 2.71 0.03 7.98
CA PHE A 102 3.83 -0.57 8.71
C PHE A 102 4.74 0.50 9.30
N ASP A 103 5.44 0.12 10.36
CA ASP A 103 6.48 0.93 10.95
C ASP A 103 7.51 1.34 9.88
N HIS A 104 7.90 2.61 9.90
CA HIS A 104 8.77 3.20 8.91
C HIS A 104 9.37 4.51 9.44
N PRO A 105 10.64 4.83 9.12
CA PRO A 105 11.26 6.08 9.55
C PRO A 105 10.51 7.37 9.16
N ALA A 106 9.65 7.32 8.15
CA ALA A 106 8.80 8.44 7.72
C ALA A 106 7.81 8.91 8.80
N TRP A 107 7.51 8.06 9.79
CA TRP A 107 6.61 8.36 10.90
C TRP A 107 7.33 8.94 12.12
N THR A 108 8.64 9.15 12.03
CA THR A 108 9.43 9.72 13.14
C THR A 108 8.85 11.07 13.58
N GLY A 109 8.55 11.19 14.87
CA GLY A 109 7.96 12.40 15.45
C GLY A 109 6.43 12.48 15.36
N MET A 110 5.77 11.46 14.80
CA MET A 110 4.32 11.31 14.86
C MET A 110 3.91 10.49 16.09
N ASP A 111 2.67 10.65 16.53
CA ASP A 111 2.06 9.72 17.49
C ASP A 111 1.73 8.40 16.78
N VAL A 112 2.41 7.33 17.19
CA VAL A 112 2.27 6.00 16.59
C VAL A 112 1.57 5.06 17.58
N THR A 113 0.46 4.47 17.15
CA THR A 113 -0.26 3.45 17.92
C THR A 113 -0.11 2.10 17.21
N PHE A 114 0.44 1.11 17.93
CA PHE A 114 0.47 -0.26 17.45
C PHE A 114 -0.95 -0.83 17.37
N LEU A 115 -1.31 -1.40 16.22
CA LEU A 115 -2.62 -2.03 16.02
C LEU A 115 -2.55 -3.55 16.19
N PHE A 116 -1.70 -4.22 15.41
CA PHE A 116 -1.45 -5.66 15.44
C PHE A 116 -0.28 -6.03 14.51
N GLU A 117 0.18 -7.29 14.59
CA GLU A 117 1.19 -7.86 13.70
C GLU A 117 0.57 -8.38 12.40
N GLU A 118 1.27 -8.21 11.27
CA GLU A 118 0.94 -8.89 10.02
C GLU A 118 1.93 -10.04 9.77
N TYR A 119 1.42 -11.19 9.32
CA TYR A 119 2.24 -12.32 8.90
C TYR A 119 2.30 -12.42 7.38
N LEU A 120 3.51 -12.44 6.83
CA LEU A 120 3.75 -12.72 5.42
C LEU A 120 4.01 -14.21 5.24
N LEU A 121 3.20 -14.86 4.40
CA LEU A 121 3.28 -16.31 4.15
C LEU A 121 3.49 -16.58 2.66
N PRO A 122 4.41 -17.48 2.28
CA PRO A 122 4.48 -17.96 0.91
C PRO A 122 3.26 -18.83 0.62
N VAL A 123 2.73 -18.70 -0.60
CA VAL A 123 1.62 -19.49 -1.08
C VAL A 123 1.98 -20.12 -2.41
N CYS A 124 1.53 -21.34 -2.65
CA CYS A 124 1.68 -22.03 -3.91
C CYS A 124 0.47 -22.94 -4.16
N HIS A 125 0.36 -23.45 -5.38
CA HIS A 125 -0.65 -24.46 -5.68
C HIS A 125 -0.34 -25.76 -4.94
N ALA A 126 -1.34 -26.40 -4.34
CA ALA A 126 -1.16 -27.58 -3.49
C ALA A 126 -0.41 -28.73 -4.19
N ALA A 127 -0.59 -28.91 -5.50
CA ALA A 127 0.12 -29.94 -6.27
C ALA A 127 1.64 -29.70 -6.43
N LEU A 128 2.17 -28.53 -6.04
CA LEU A 128 3.60 -28.22 -6.15
C LEU A 128 4.40 -28.72 -4.93
N LEU A 129 3.76 -28.91 -3.78
CA LEU A 129 4.36 -29.43 -2.55
C LEU A 129 3.77 -30.80 -2.28
N THR A 130 4.54 -31.86 -2.54
CA THR A 130 4.01 -33.24 -2.64
C THR A 130 4.67 -34.21 -1.67
N ASN A 131 5.69 -33.75 -0.94
CA ASN A 131 6.37 -34.52 0.08
C ASN A 131 6.84 -33.58 1.20
N ASP A 132 7.49 -34.16 2.21
CA ASP A 132 7.89 -33.43 3.43
C ASP A 132 9.24 -32.69 3.28
N ASP A 133 9.94 -32.80 2.14
CA ASP A 133 11.20 -32.08 1.87
C ASP A 133 10.93 -30.64 1.40
N LEU A 134 10.30 -29.84 2.26
CA LEU A 134 9.94 -28.46 1.93
C LEU A 134 11.13 -27.61 1.43
N PRO A 135 12.33 -27.63 2.06
CA PRO A 135 13.48 -26.86 1.56
C PRO A 135 13.90 -27.29 0.15
N GLY A 136 14.03 -28.59 -0.09
CA GLY A 136 14.42 -29.11 -1.40
C GLY A 136 13.38 -28.82 -2.48
N GLN A 137 12.10 -28.83 -2.12
CA GLN A 137 11.01 -28.44 -3.02
C GLN A 137 11.04 -26.93 -3.34
N LEU A 138 11.20 -26.06 -2.34
CA LEU A 138 11.23 -24.61 -2.53
C LEU A 138 12.47 -24.12 -3.32
N ASN A 139 13.59 -24.83 -3.25
CA ASN A 139 14.79 -24.51 -4.03
C ASN A 139 14.68 -24.87 -5.52
N ARG A 140 13.77 -25.78 -5.88
CA ARG A 140 13.53 -26.18 -7.29
C ARG A 140 12.44 -25.36 -7.97
N LEU A 141 11.59 -24.69 -7.18
CA LEU A 141 10.47 -23.90 -7.69
C LEU A 141 10.91 -22.45 -7.94
N PRO A 142 10.41 -21.81 -9.01
CA PRO A 142 10.59 -20.37 -9.18
C PRO A 142 9.89 -19.64 -8.04
N ARG A 143 10.57 -18.66 -7.45
CA ARG A 143 10.07 -17.86 -6.32
C ARG A 143 9.64 -16.49 -6.81
N ILE A 144 8.41 -16.11 -6.53
CA ILE A 144 7.91 -14.79 -6.91
C ILE A 144 8.28 -13.79 -5.82
N HIS A 145 8.96 -12.71 -6.21
CA HIS A 145 9.31 -11.61 -5.32
C HIS A 145 8.38 -10.42 -5.54
N ARG A 146 7.98 -9.79 -4.43
CA ARG A 146 7.29 -8.50 -4.48
C ARG A 146 8.35 -7.40 -4.49
N ARG A 147 8.26 -6.46 -5.44
CA ARG A 147 9.24 -5.36 -5.55
C ARG A 147 9.42 -4.56 -4.26
N GLN A 148 8.35 -4.40 -3.48
CA GLN A 148 8.34 -3.65 -2.22
C GLN A 148 8.95 -4.41 -1.04
N ASN A 149 9.17 -5.72 -1.17
CA ASN A 149 9.72 -6.58 -0.13
C ASN A 149 10.59 -7.67 -0.79
N PRO A 150 11.74 -7.28 -1.36
CA PRO A 150 12.59 -8.20 -2.11
C PRO A 150 13.21 -9.29 -1.23
N ASP A 151 13.36 -9.02 0.07
CA ASP A 151 13.96 -9.85 1.11
C ASP A 151 12.97 -10.79 1.80
N ALA A 152 11.69 -10.77 1.43
CA ALA A 152 10.63 -11.62 2.01
C ALA A 152 11.00 -13.10 2.15
N TRP A 153 11.61 -13.71 1.12
CA TRP A 153 12.01 -15.11 1.13
C TRP A 153 13.17 -15.40 2.08
N LEU A 154 14.10 -14.44 2.23
CA LEU A 154 15.20 -14.55 3.19
C LEU A 154 14.66 -14.49 4.62
N LEU A 155 13.77 -13.55 4.91
CA LEU A 155 13.13 -13.42 6.21
C LEU A 155 12.32 -14.69 6.54
N TYR A 156 11.51 -15.17 5.61
CA TYR A 156 10.75 -16.40 5.77
C TYR A 156 11.65 -17.61 6.05
N ALA A 157 12.72 -17.79 5.27
CA ALA A 157 13.66 -18.90 5.46
C ALA A 157 14.31 -18.85 6.83
N ARG A 158 14.75 -17.66 7.26
CA ARG A 158 15.35 -17.46 8.59
C ARG A 158 14.36 -17.76 9.70
N ASP A 159 13.15 -17.22 9.61
CA ASP A 159 12.15 -17.32 10.67
C ASP A 159 11.58 -18.76 10.79
N CYS A 160 11.60 -19.54 9.70
CA CYS A 160 11.23 -20.97 9.70
C CYS A 160 12.41 -21.94 9.85
N GLY A 161 13.65 -21.45 9.93
CA GLY A 161 14.84 -22.31 9.99
C GLY A 161 15.10 -23.15 8.72
N LEU A 162 14.66 -22.66 7.55
CA LEU A 162 14.81 -23.33 6.25
C LEU A 162 16.10 -22.89 5.56
N ALA A 163 16.77 -23.84 4.89
CA ALA A 163 17.90 -23.55 4.01
C ALA A 163 17.42 -23.31 2.58
N LEU A 164 17.31 -22.04 2.17
CA LEU A 164 16.98 -21.65 0.80
C LEU A 164 18.22 -21.17 0.03
N ASP A 165 18.39 -21.66 -1.19
CA ASP A 165 19.46 -21.25 -2.09
C ASP A 165 19.11 -19.92 -2.75
N ASN A 166 20.02 -18.95 -2.68
CA ASN A 166 19.86 -17.60 -3.25
C ASN A 166 18.47 -16.98 -2.93
N PRO A 167 18.12 -16.77 -1.65
CA PRO A 167 16.78 -16.35 -1.25
C PRO A 167 16.42 -14.92 -1.70
N ALA A 168 17.36 -14.16 -2.25
CA ALA A 168 17.13 -12.85 -2.88
C ALA A 168 16.90 -12.94 -4.40
N GLN A 169 16.98 -14.14 -4.99
CA GLN A 169 16.78 -14.40 -6.41
C GLN A 169 15.54 -15.28 -6.63
N GLY A 170 14.80 -14.97 -7.69
CA GLY A 170 13.65 -15.71 -8.17
C GLY A 170 13.37 -15.46 -9.64
#